data_AF-A0A8I1QWE3-F1
#
_entry.id   AF-A0A8I1QWE3-F1
#
_cell.length_a   1.000
_cell.length_b   1.000
_cell.length_c   1.000
_cell.angle_alpha   90.00
_cell.angle_beta   90.00
_cell.angle_gamma   90.00
#
_symmetry.space_group_name_H-M   'P 1'
#
loop_
_entity.id
_entity.type
_entity.pdbx_description
1 polymer ?
#
loop_
_entity_poly.entity_id
_entity_poly.type
_entity_poly.pdbx_seq_one_letter_code
_entity_poly.pdbx_strand_id
1 'polypeptide(L)'
;MEHAGFKIGMEFRSGDGVWRCTDIGSRVITAIRVDRVEKTKKDGDAITTVMLSRSEAEAEGWFRGPPYAVAERVFDEDDLERCERLD
;
A
#
# COMPACT_ATOMS: atom_id res chain seq x y z
N MET A 1 -10.31 -10.12 7.34
CA MET A 1 -10.69 -9.12 8.38
C MET A 1 -12.08 -8.58 8.07
N GLU A 2 -12.89 -8.26 9.07
CA GLU A 2 -14.19 -7.62 8.84
C GLU A 2 -14.03 -6.14 8.47
N HIS A 3 -14.87 -5.62 7.57
CA HIS A 3 -14.84 -4.22 7.11
C HIS A 3 -14.83 -3.19 8.26
N ALA A 4 -15.67 -3.42 9.29
CA ALA A 4 -15.75 -2.54 10.46
C ALA A 4 -14.47 -2.52 11.32
N GLY A 5 -13.55 -3.47 11.11
CA GLY A 5 -12.28 -3.55 11.82
C GLY A 5 -11.18 -2.65 11.23
N PHE A 6 -11.36 -2.12 10.03
CA PHE A 6 -10.37 -1.26 9.39
C PHE A 6 -10.38 0.16 9.97
N LYS A 7 -9.20 0.78 9.99
CA LYS A 7 -9.00 2.19 10.41
C LYS A 7 -8.02 2.84 9.44
N ILE A 8 -8.23 4.11 9.09
CA ILE A 8 -7.24 4.87 8.32
C ILE A 8 -5.92 4.88 9.09
N GLY A 9 -4.82 4.60 8.39
CA GLY A 9 -3.48 4.46 8.94
C GLY A 9 -3.15 3.07 9.51
N MET A 10 -4.12 2.17 9.65
CA MET A 10 -3.87 0.77 10.04
C MET A 10 -3.06 0.05 8.98
N GLU A 11 -2.08 -0.74 9.42
CA GLU A 11 -1.39 -1.69 8.58
C GLU A 11 -1.99 -3.09 8.71
N PHE A 12 -2.12 -3.79 7.58
CA PHE A 12 -2.64 -5.14 7.48
C PHE A 12 -1.88 -5.91 6.41
N ARG A 13 -1.93 -7.24 6.49
CA ARG A 13 -1.37 -8.13 5.48
C ARG A 13 -2.47 -8.58 4.52
N SER A 14 -2.14 -8.61 3.24
CA SER A 14 -2.98 -9.25 2.22
C SER A 14 -2.08 -9.76 1.08
N GLY A 15 -2.21 -11.05 0.75
CA GLY A 15 -1.29 -11.73 -0.16
C GLY A 15 0.16 -11.64 0.33
N ASP A 16 1.06 -11.23 -0.56
CA ASP A 16 2.50 -11.08 -0.28
C ASP A 16 2.90 -9.67 0.19
N GLY A 17 1.92 -8.80 0.46
CA GLY A 17 2.13 -7.38 0.77
C GLY A 17 1.69 -6.98 2.17
N VAL A 18 2.33 -5.93 2.69
CA VAL A 18 1.83 -5.16 3.83
C VAL A 18 1.25 -3.87 3.29
N TRP A 19 0.03 -3.58 3.70
CA TRP A 19 -0.79 -2.49 3.18
C TRP A 19 -1.18 -1.56 4.32
N ARG A 20 -1.20 -0.25 4.05
CA ARG A 20 -1.71 0.77 4.97
C ARG A 20 -3.01 1.32 4.42
N CYS A 21 -4.10 1.16 5.19
CA CYS A 21 -5.41 1.68 4.83
C CYS A 21 -5.38 3.21 4.75
N THR A 22 -5.87 3.78 3.65
CA THR A 22 -5.86 5.21 3.35
C THR A 22 -7.27 5.80 3.28
N ASP A 23 -8.27 5.00 2.92
CA ASP A 23 -9.69 5.39 2.96
C ASP A 23 -10.61 4.19 3.25
N ILE A 24 -11.80 4.47 3.80
CA ILE A 24 -12.80 3.46 4.15
C ILE A 24 -14.13 3.86 3.51
N GLY A 25 -14.56 3.10 2.51
CA GLY A 25 -15.87 3.20 1.90
C GLY A 25 -16.95 2.47 2.71
N SER A 26 -18.13 2.28 2.12
CA SER A 26 -19.19 1.48 2.76
C SER A 26 -19.02 -0.03 2.57
N ARG A 27 -18.30 -0.44 1.51
CA ARG A 27 -18.12 -1.84 1.10
C ARG A 27 -16.68 -2.19 0.76
N VAL A 28 -15.82 -1.19 0.63
CA VAL A 28 -14.45 -1.33 0.15
C VAL A 28 -13.53 -0.47 1.00
N ILE A 29 -12.25 -0.81 1.03
CA ILE A 29 -11.22 0.10 1.55
C ILE A 29 -10.20 0.39 0.44
N THR A 30 -9.52 1.53 0.52
CA THR A 30 -8.31 1.77 -0.28
C THR A 30 -7.08 1.68 0.60
N ALA A 31 -5.99 1.19 0.03
CA ALA A 31 -4.73 1.09 0.76
C ALA A 31 -3.52 1.22 -0.16
N ILE A 32 -2.41 1.68 0.40
CA ILE A 32 -1.10 1.71 -0.25
C ILE A 32 -0.23 0.56 0.26
N ARG A 33 0.59 -0.02 -0.61
CA ARG A 33 1.59 -1.02 -0.21
C ARG A 33 2.77 -0.33 0.48
N VAL A 34 3.18 -0.82 1.64
CA VAL A 34 4.22 -0.20 2.49
C VAL A 34 5.41 -1.11 2.81
N ASP A 35 5.37 -2.41 2.48
CA ASP A 35 6.54 -3.29 2.67
C ASP A 35 7.66 -3.02 1.65
N ARG A 36 7.30 -2.55 0.45
CA ARG A 36 8.23 -2.27 -0.64
C ARG A 36 7.65 -1.31 -1.67
N VAL A 37 8.53 -0.67 -2.45
CA VAL A 37 8.16 0.16 -3.61
C VAL A 37 8.99 -0.26 -4.82
N GLU A 38 8.31 -0.51 -5.95
CA GLU A 38 8.98 -0.64 -7.24
C GLU A 38 9.20 0.77 -7.83
N LYS A 39 10.45 1.19 -7.91
CA LYS A 39 10.85 2.51 -8.43
C LYS A 39 11.50 2.33 -9.79
N THR A 40 10.87 2.90 -10.81
CA THR A 40 11.39 2.89 -12.18
C THR A 40 11.88 4.26 -12.58
N LYS A 41 13.13 4.34 -13.05
CA LYS A 41 13.74 5.54 -13.61
C LYS A 41 13.97 5.33 -15.11
N LYS A 42 13.54 6.31 -15.92
CA LYS A 42 13.85 6.37 -17.34
C LYS A 42 14.91 7.45 -17.59
N ASP A 43 15.98 7.09 -18.30
CA ASP A 43 17.06 7.99 -18.70
C ASP A 43 17.37 7.77 -20.18
N GLY A 44 16.83 8.64 -21.05
CA GLY A 44 16.77 8.37 -22.49
C GLY A 44 15.98 7.08 -22.78
N ASP A 45 16.64 6.12 -23.45
CA ASP A 45 16.08 4.79 -23.74
C ASP A 45 16.37 3.75 -22.63
N ALA A 46 17.22 4.08 -21.66
CA ALA A 46 17.51 3.17 -20.55
C ALA A 46 16.38 3.22 -19.51
N ILE A 47 15.91 2.04 -19.09
CA ILE A 47 14.95 1.87 -18.00
C ILE A 47 15.64 1.07 -16.89
N THR A 48 15.70 1.66 -15.70
CA THR A 48 16.21 0.99 -14.50
C THR A 48 15.08 0.86 -13.49
N THR A 49 14.82 -0.37 -13.04
CA THR A 49 13.85 -0.66 -11.99
C THR A 49 14.61 -1.15 -10.74
N VAL A 50 14.32 -0.53 -9.61
CA VAL A 50 14.86 -0.92 -8.30
C VAL A 50 13.73 -1.14 -7.31
N MET A 51 13.90 -2.10 -6.42
CA MET A 51 12.97 -2.34 -5.31
C MET A 51 13.50 -1.63 -4.07
N LEU A 52 12.77 -0.63 -3.58
CA LEU A 52 13.03 -0.01 -2.29
C LEU A 52 12.37 -0.82 -1.18
N SER A 53 13.09 -1.04 -0.09
CA SER A 53 12.52 -1.49 1.17
C SER A 53 11.60 -0.42 1.77
N ARG A 54 10.77 -0.82 2.76
CA ARG A 54 9.96 0.11 3.56
C ARG A 54 10.77 1.31 4.07
N SER A 55 11.92 1.07 4.68
CA SER A 55 12.72 2.13 5.32
C SER A 55 13.29 3.12 4.29
N GLU A 56 13.74 2.64 3.13
CA GLU A 56 14.22 3.49 2.04
C GLU A 56 13.08 4.32 1.44
N ALA A 57 11.93 3.69 1.19
CA ALA A 57 10.74 4.37 0.67
C ALA A 57 10.20 5.43 1.66
N GLU A 58 10.19 5.15 2.96
CA GLU A 58 9.78 6.12 3.99
C GLU A 58 10.76 7.29 4.08
N ALA A 59 12.07 7.04 4.02
CA ALA A 59 13.10 8.08 4.01
C ALA A 59 13.00 9.00 2.79
N GLU A 60 12.65 8.45 1.63
CA GLU A 60 12.36 9.20 0.41
C GLU A 60 10.96 9.84 0.40
N GLY A 61 10.11 9.58 1.40
CA GLY A 61 8.81 10.19 1.56
C GLY A 61 7.69 9.59 0.70
N TRP A 62 7.87 8.37 0.17
CA TRP A 62 6.88 7.73 -0.73
C TRP A 62 5.49 7.55 -0.10
N PHE A 63 5.45 7.39 1.22
CA PHE A 63 4.23 7.18 1.99
C PHE A 63 3.69 8.47 2.63
N ARG A 64 4.25 9.64 2.29
CA ARG A 64 3.74 10.95 2.73
C ARG A 64 2.71 11.45 1.72
N GLY A 65 1.45 11.52 2.14
CA GLY A 65 0.35 12.00 1.30
C GLY A 65 -0.77 12.61 2.16
N PRO A 66 -1.92 12.94 1.54
CA PRO A 66 -2.19 12.86 0.09
C PRO A 66 -1.56 14.01 -0.73
N PRO A 67 -1.22 13.79 -2.03
CA PRO A 67 -1.20 12.49 -2.72
C PRO A 67 0.02 11.65 -2.31
N TYR A 68 -0.15 10.34 -2.18
CA TYR A 68 0.97 9.40 -1.98
C TYR A 68 1.74 9.21 -3.29
N ALA A 69 3.03 8.89 -3.20
CA ALA A 69 3.85 8.61 -4.39
C ALA A 69 3.62 7.19 -4.96
N VAL A 70 3.03 6.30 -4.16
CA VAL A 70 2.62 4.94 -4.56
C VAL A 70 1.13 4.91 -4.92
N ALA A 71 0.75 3.99 -5.80
CA ALA A 71 -0.63 3.77 -6.17
C ALA A 71 -1.44 3.19 -5.00
N GLU A 72 -2.66 3.68 -4.84
CA GLU A 72 -3.67 3.05 -4.00
C GLU A 72 -4.29 1.84 -4.73
N ARG A 73 -4.56 0.78 -3.97
CA ARG A 73 -5.36 -0.36 -4.41
C ARG A 73 -6.69 -0.35 -3.68
N VAL A 74 -7.77 -0.62 -4.41
CA VAL A 74 -9.09 -0.90 -3.85
C VAL A 74 -9.15 -2.37 -3.43
N PHE A 75 -9.61 -2.62 -2.21
CA PHE A 75 -9.91 -3.93 -1.66
C PHE A 75 -11.43 -4.04 -1.52
N ASP A 76 -12.05 -4.90 -2.32
CA ASP A 76 -13.47 -5.21 -2.26
C ASP A 76 -13.80 -6.25 -1.18
N GLU A 77 -15.08 -6.58 -1.03
CA GLU A 77 -15.57 -7.50 0.00
C GLU A 77 -14.84 -8.86 -0.01
N ASP A 78 -14.54 -9.41 -1.19
CA ASP A 78 -13.82 -10.69 -1.35
C ASP A 78 -12.34 -10.55 -0.94
N ASP A 79 -11.73 -9.41 -1.23
CA ASP A 79 -10.36 -9.10 -0.80
C ASP A 79 -10.26 -8.92 0.73
N LEU A 80 -11.28 -8.33 1.38
CA LEU A 80 -11.29 -8.09 2.83
C LEU A 80 -11.26 -9.41 3.63
N GLU A 81 -11.95 -10.45 3.14
CA GLU A 81 -11.96 -11.78 3.78
C GLU A 81 -10.55 -12.37 3.92
N ARG A 82 -9.66 -12.06 2.97
CA ARG A 82 -8.27 -12.54 2.94
C ARG A 82 -7.28 -11.65 3.69
N CYS A 83 -7.74 -10.51 4.24
CA CYS A 83 -6.87 -9.60 4.98
C CYS A 83 -6.63 -10.10 6.40
N GLU A 84 -5.40 -9.96 6.88
CA GLU A 84 -4.95 -10.35 8.21
C GLU A 84 -4.41 -9.13 8.96
N ARG A 85 -4.75 -8.99 10.25
CA ARG A 85 -4.22 -7.90 11.07
C ARG A 85 -2.76 -8.20 11.41
N LEU A 86 -1.89 -7.21 11.29
CA LEU A 86 -0.54 -7.28 11.84
C LEU A 86 -0.63 -7.00 13.35
N ASP A 87 -0.21 -7.96 14.16
CA ASP A 87 -0.11 -7.88 15.62
C ASP A 87 1.13 -7.10 16.10
#